data_AF-A0A2S6SKP1-F1
#
_entry.id   AF-A0A2S6SKP1-F1
#
_cell.length_a   1.000
_cell.length_b   1.000
_cell.length_c   1.000
_cell.angle_alpha   90.00
_cell.angle_beta   90.00
_cell.angle_gamma   90.00
#
_symmetry.space_group_name_H-M   'P 1'
#
loop_
_entity.id
_entity.type
_entity.pdbx_description
1 polymer ?
#
loop_
_entity_poly.entity_id
_entity_poly.type
_entity_poly.pdbx_seq_one_letter_code
_entity_poly.pdbx_strand_id
1 'polypeptide(L)'
;MKKKLILNKYISLFNFLENKLLIKSIKNTFWCLIGCSIGDFGTILFFQFSDYEINVIIIMILAIINGIITSIALETFVLLSQMNFIQALKTATGMSLISMLSMEISMNLVDLLLIGEAKLVWWVIPIMLLVGFFTPLPYNYWRLKKYNVSCH
;
A
#
# COMPACT_ATOMS: atom_id res chain seq x y z
N MET A 1 31.82 -31.27 15.12
CA MET A 1 31.70 -29.87 15.62
C MET A 1 31.61 -28.82 14.50
N LYS A 2 32.52 -28.78 13.51
CA LYS A 2 32.49 -27.80 12.38
C LYS A 2 31.18 -27.74 11.58
N LYS A 3 30.54 -28.87 11.30
CA LYS A 3 29.28 -28.93 10.51
C LYS A 3 28.10 -28.20 11.17
N LYS A 4 28.02 -28.23 12.51
CA LYS A 4 26.98 -27.55 13.32
C LYS A 4 27.19 -26.03 13.37
N LEU A 5 28.45 -25.58 13.42
CA LEU A 5 28.82 -24.16 13.33
C LEU A 5 28.50 -23.56 11.95
N ILE A 6 28.76 -24.31 10.88
CA ILE A 6 28.44 -23.90 9.51
C ILE A 6 26.92 -23.78 9.34
N LEU A 7 26.15 -24.79 9.78
CA LEU A 7 24.69 -24.76 9.71
C LEU A 7 24.08 -23.59 10.49
N ASN A 8 24.57 -23.31 11.70
CA ASN A 8 24.12 -22.14 12.48
C ASN A 8 24.45 -20.81 11.78
N LYS A 9 25.58 -20.71 11.07
CA LYS A 9 25.94 -19.52 10.30
C LYS A 9 24.99 -19.31 9.11
N TYR A 10 24.61 -20.38 8.41
CA TYR A 10 23.63 -20.31 7.32
C TYR A 10 22.23 -19.94 7.82
N ILE A 11 21.76 -20.52 8.94
CA ILE A 11 20.46 -20.18 9.55
C ILE A 11 20.45 -18.71 10.00
N SER A 12 21.52 -18.24 10.63
CA SER A 12 21.64 -16.84 11.04
C SER A 12 21.65 -15.89 9.84
N LEU A 13 22.34 -16.24 8.75
CA LEU A 13 22.37 -15.42 7.53
C LEU A 13 21.01 -15.41 6.82
N PHE A 14 20.32 -16.55 6.78
CA PHE A 14 18.98 -16.67 6.23
C PHE A 14 17.98 -15.81 7.01
N ASN A 15 17.95 -15.93 8.33
CA ASN A 15 17.08 -15.11 9.19
C ASN A 15 17.38 -13.60 9.05
N PHE A 16 18.66 -13.25 8.89
CA PHE A 16 19.07 -11.85 8.67
C PHE A 16 18.57 -11.30 7.31
N LEU A 17 18.71 -12.07 6.24
CA LEU A 17 18.20 -11.72 4.91
C LEU A 17 16.67 -11.62 4.91
N GLU A 18 16.00 -12.54 5.61
CA GLU A 18 14.54 -12.56 5.71
C GLU A 18 14.00 -11.33 6.45
N ASN A 19 14.64 -10.95 7.57
CA ASN A 19 14.32 -9.72 8.29
C ASN A 19 14.52 -8.47 7.43
N LYS A 20 15.59 -8.41 6.63
CA LYS A 20 15.86 -7.27 5.75
C LYS A 20 14.79 -7.13 4.65
N LEU A 21 14.33 -8.25 4.09
CA LEU A 21 13.26 -8.27 3.09
C LEU A 21 11.92 -7.82 3.68
N LEU A 22 11.58 -8.29 4.88
CA LEU A 22 10.37 -7.90 5.59
C LEU A 22 10.34 -6.39 5.90
N ILE A 23 11.46 -5.83 6.38
CA ILE A 23 11.56 -4.39 6.63
C ILE A 23 11.35 -3.59 5.34
N LYS A 24 11.87 -4.09 4.21
CA LYS A 24 11.73 -3.45 2.90
C LYS A 24 10.28 -3.51 2.40
N SER A 25 9.59 -4.65 2.58
CA SER A 25 8.18 -4.78 2.21
C SER A 25 7.28 -3.88 3.05
N ILE A 26 7.56 -3.76 4.35
CA ILE A 26 6.83 -2.85 5.26
C ILE A 26 6.96 -1.40 4.80
N LYS A 27 8.19 -0.94 4.51
CA LYS A 27 8.42 0.44 4.05
C LYS A 27 7.69 0.75 2.75
N ASN A 28 7.76 -0.13 1.76
CA ASN A 28 7.07 0.07 0.49
C ASN A 28 5.54 0.10 0.67
N THR A 29 5.01 -0.82 1.48
CA THR A 29 3.58 -0.88 1.77
C THR A 29 3.11 0.38 2.51
N PHE A 30 3.94 0.91 3.42
CA PHE A 30 3.63 2.12 4.17
C PHE A 30 3.60 3.37 3.29
N TRP A 31 4.55 3.51 2.36
CA TRP A 31 4.55 4.62 1.39
C TRP A 31 3.33 4.58 0.46
N CYS A 32 3.00 3.39 -0.04
CA CYS A 32 1.79 3.13 -0.82
C CYS A 32 0.53 3.50 -0.02
N LEU A 33 0.46 3.09 1.26
CA LEU A 33 -0.67 3.40 2.14
C LEU A 33 -0.85 4.91 2.31
N ILE A 34 0.22 5.64 2.59
CA ILE A 34 0.16 7.10 2.71
C ILE A 34 -0.40 7.72 1.43
N GLY A 35 0.10 7.32 0.27
CA GLY A 35 -0.37 7.80 -1.02
C GLY A 35 -1.86 7.52 -1.25
N CYS A 36 -2.24 6.24 -1.15
CA CYS A 36 -3.61 5.77 -1.30
C CYS A 36 -4.59 6.49 -0.38
N SER A 37 -4.28 6.57 0.91
CA SER A 37 -5.14 7.22 1.90
C SER A 37 -5.33 8.72 1.67
N ILE A 38 -4.36 9.43 1.07
CA ILE A 38 -4.54 10.85 0.73
C ILE A 38 -5.64 11.01 -0.33
N GLY A 39 -5.61 10.20 -1.39
CA GLY A 39 -6.63 10.26 -2.45
C GLY A 39 -7.99 9.75 -2.02
N ASP A 40 -8.01 8.66 -1.26
CA ASP A 40 -9.23 8.08 -0.69
C ASP A 40 -9.91 9.08 0.26
N PHE A 41 -9.18 9.61 1.25
CA PHE A 41 -9.73 10.58 2.18
C PHE A 41 -10.14 11.89 1.51
N GLY A 42 -9.34 12.36 0.56
CA GLY A 42 -9.68 13.55 -0.21
C GLY A 42 -11.00 13.40 -0.96
N THR A 43 -11.25 12.22 -1.53
CA THR A 43 -12.49 11.93 -2.26
C THR A 43 -13.68 11.82 -1.31
N ILE A 44 -13.56 11.05 -0.23
CA ILE A 44 -14.66 10.85 0.72
C ILE A 44 -14.98 12.16 1.45
N LEU A 45 -13.97 12.92 1.92
CA LEU A 45 -14.19 14.22 2.55
C LEU A 45 -14.86 15.20 1.59
N PHE A 46 -14.44 15.24 0.32
CA PHE A 46 -15.06 16.12 -0.66
C PHE A 46 -16.56 15.85 -0.79
N PHE A 47 -16.97 14.59 -0.92
CA PHE A 47 -18.38 14.22 -0.99
C PHE A 47 -19.12 14.35 0.35
N GLN A 48 -18.43 14.22 1.47
CA GLN A 48 -19.02 14.40 2.80
C GLN A 48 -19.36 15.87 3.09
N PHE A 49 -18.58 16.82 2.57
CA PHE A 49 -18.85 18.26 2.71
C PHE A 49 -19.65 18.86 1.57
N SER A 50 -19.76 18.15 0.44
CA SER A 50 -20.57 18.59 -0.68
C SER A 50 -22.02 18.13 -0.50
N ASP A 51 -22.99 18.97 -0.84
CA ASP A 51 -24.43 18.61 -0.82
C ASP A 51 -24.84 17.63 -1.95
N TYR A 52 -23.88 16.96 -2.60
CA TYR A 52 -24.13 16.03 -3.68
C TYR A 52 -24.46 14.63 -3.13
N GLU A 53 -25.73 14.24 -3.20
CA GLU A 53 -26.15 12.88 -2.90
C GLU A 53 -25.91 11.97 -4.12
N ILE A 54 -24.77 11.28 -4.11
CA ILE A 54 -24.40 10.29 -5.14
C ILE A 54 -24.36 8.90 -4.50
N ASN A 55 -24.65 7.87 -5.29
CA ASN A 55 -24.55 6.48 -4.86
C ASN A 55 -23.16 6.17 -4.25
N VAL A 56 -23.15 5.57 -3.06
CA VAL A 56 -21.95 5.16 -2.31
C VAL A 56 -20.95 4.38 -3.19
N ILE A 57 -21.43 3.51 -4.07
CA ILE A 57 -20.58 2.71 -4.97
C ILE A 57 -19.77 3.62 -5.91
N ILE A 58 -20.37 4.72 -6.39
CA ILE A 58 -19.68 5.67 -7.28
C ILE A 58 -18.58 6.40 -6.50
N ILE A 59 -18.87 6.82 -5.27
CA ILE A 59 -17.89 7.48 -4.39
C ILE A 59 -16.71 6.55 -4.14
N MET A 60 -16.97 5.27 -3.83
CA MET A 60 -15.92 4.27 -3.62
C MET A 60 -15.08 4.04 -4.88
N ILE A 61 -15.68 3.97 -6.07
CA ILE A 61 -14.93 3.82 -7.33
C ILE A 61 -14.02 5.04 -7.56
N LEU A 62 -14.54 6.25 -7.33
CA LEU A 62 -13.75 7.47 -7.44
C LEU A 62 -12.60 7.51 -6.42
N ALA A 63 -12.86 7.05 -5.19
CA ALA A 63 -11.87 6.95 -4.14
C ALA A 63 -10.73 6.00 -4.54
N ILE A 64 -11.04 4.81 -5.07
CA ILE A 64 -10.03 3.87 -5.58
C ILE A 64 -9.17 4.53 -6.68
N ILE A 65 -9.81 5.20 -7.64
CA ILE A 65 -9.10 5.83 -8.76
C ILE A 65 -8.18 6.93 -8.26
N ASN A 66 -8.69 7.83 -7.42
CA ASN A 66 -7.92 8.95 -6.87
C ASN A 66 -6.81 8.49 -5.91
N GLY A 67 -7.08 7.47 -5.09
CA GLY A 67 -6.10 6.85 -4.20
C GLY A 67 -4.94 6.21 -4.99
N ILE A 68 -5.23 5.46 -6.06
CA ILE A 68 -4.19 4.93 -6.94
C ILE A 68 -3.39 6.05 -7.61
N ILE A 69 -4.05 7.09 -8.14
CA ILE A 69 -3.37 8.21 -8.82
C ILE A 69 -2.43 8.94 -7.85
N THR A 70 -2.92 9.27 -6.66
CA THR A 70 -2.13 9.98 -5.63
C THR A 70 -0.97 9.13 -5.13
N SER A 71 -1.16 7.81 -4.97
CA SER A 71 -0.08 6.88 -4.65
C SER A 71 0.98 6.80 -5.74
N ILE A 72 0.60 6.62 -7.01
CA ILE A 72 1.55 6.62 -8.13
C ILE A 72 2.31 7.94 -8.19
N ALA A 73 1.64 9.08 -7.99
CA ALA A 73 2.27 10.38 -7.99
C ALA A 73 3.31 10.51 -6.86
N LEU A 74 2.96 10.07 -5.64
CA LEU A 74 3.84 10.10 -4.48
C LEU A 74 5.04 9.16 -4.64
N GLU A 75 4.80 7.91 -5.05
CA GLU A 75 5.86 6.94 -5.32
C GLU A 75 6.80 7.43 -6.43
N THR A 76 6.24 7.98 -7.52
CA THR A 76 7.04 8.57 -8.61
C THR A 76 7.88 9.73 -8.10
N PHE A 77 7.33 10.63 -7.28
CA PHE A 77 8.05 11.76 -6.71
C PHE A 77 9.23 11.31 -5.82
N VAL A 78 9.03 10.29 -4.97
CA VAL A 78 10.12 9.74 -4.15
C VAL A 78 11.18 9.07 -5.04
N LEU A 79 10.76 8.33 -6.06
CA LEU A 79 11.65 7.63 -7.00
C LEU A 79 12.47 8.56 -7.90
N LEU A 80 12.01 9.79 -8.15
CA LEU A 80 12.76 10.79 -8.91
C LEU A 80 14.12 11.13 -8.30
N SER A 81 14.27 10.94 -6.98
CA SER A 81 15.56 11.11 -6.31
C SER A 81 16.59 10.03 -6.66
N GLN A 82 16.15 8.91 -7.25
CA GLN A 82 16.97 7.72 -7.52
C GLN A 82 17.09 7.39 -9.01
N MET A 83 16.13 7.82 -9.84
CA MET A 83 16.07 7.49 -11.26
C MET A 83 15.34 8.55 -12.09
N ASN A 84 15.49 8.49 -13.42
CA ASN A 84 14.84 9.42 -14.35
C ASN A 84 13.31 9.27 -14.33
N PHE A 85 12.57 10.34 -14.65
CA PHE A 85 11.10 10.39 -14.60
C PHE A 85 10.39 9.21 -15.27
N ILE A 86 10.80 8.84 -16.49
CA ILE A 86 10.18 7.72 -17.23
C ILE A 86 10.40 6.37 -16.50
N GLN A 87 11.55 6.19 -15.86
CA GLN A 87 11.88 4.97 -15.11
C GLN A 87 11.15 4.95 -13.76
N ALA A 88 11.05 6.10 -13.09
CA ALA A 88 10.30 6.27 -11.86
C ALA A 88 8.82 5.93 -12.06
N LEU A 89 8.20 6.50 -13.09
CA LEU A 89 6.79 6.25 -13.40
C LEU A 89 6.54 4.79 -13.78
N LYS A 90 7.40 4.18 -14.62
CA LYS A 90 7.31 2.75 -14.95
C LYS A 90 7.47 1.86 -13.71
N THR A 91 8.30 2.27 -12.77
CA THR A 91 8.54 1.53 -11.53
C THR A 91 7.37 1.63 -10.57
N ALA A 92 6.85 2.85 -10.32
CA ALA A 92 5.66 3.09 -9.51
C ALA A 92 4.43 2.36 -10.08
N THR A 93 4.19 2.46 -11.38
CA THR A 93 3.05 1.77 -12.01
C THR A 93 3.25 0.25 -12.07
N GLY A 94 4.42 -0.22 -12.47
CA GLY A 94 4.65 -1.64 -12.75
C GLY A 94 4.83 -2.55 -11.53
N MET A 95 5.16 -1.98 -10.36
CA MET A 95 5.48 -2.78 -9.17
C MET A 95 4.40 -2.88 -8.11
N SER A 96 3.56 -1.86 -7.95
CA SER A 96 2.62 -1.75 -6.83
C SER A 96 1.15 -1.75 -7.23
N LEU A 97 0.76 -1.76 -8.52
CA LEU A 97 -0.66 -1.63 -8.92
C LEU A 97 -1.61 -2.66 -8.28
N ILE A 98 -1.23 -3.95 -8.23
CA ILE A 98 -2.06 -5.00 -7.62
C ILE A 98 -2.19 -4.77 -6.10
N SER A 99 -1.10 -4.39 -5.46
CA SER A 99 -1.04 -4.06 -4.04
C SER A 99 -1.89 -2.83 -3.71
N MET A 100 -1.78 -1.77 -4.51
CA MET A 100 -2.60 -0.56 -4.40
C MET A 100 -4.09 -0.89 -4.54
N LEU A 101 -4.46 -1.64 -5.58
CA LEU A 101 -5.85 -2.01 -5.80
C LEU A 101 -6.41 -2.86 -4.64
N SER A 102 -5.66 -3.86 -4.17
CA SER A 102 -6.10 -4.68 -3.03
C SER A 102 -6.22 -3.90 -1.72
N MET A 103 -5.32 -2.93 -1.49
CA MET A 103 -5.36 -2.01 -0.35
C MET A 103 -6.62 -1.16 -0.40
N GLU A 104 -6.85 -0.45 -1.50
CA GLU A 104 -8.01 0.43 -1.73
C GLU A 104 -9.35 -0.31 -1.58
N ILE A 105 -9.47 -1.49 -2.21
CA ILE A 105 -10.67 -2.32 -2.07
C ILE A 105 -10.89 -2.71 -0.62
N SER A 106 -9.83 -3.05 0.11
CA SER A 106 -9.96 -3.43 1.52
C SER A 106 -10.34 -2.25 2.41
N MET A 107 -9.76 -1.08 2.18
CA MET A 107 -10.08 0.12 2.94
C MET A 107 -11.54 0.51 2.74
N ASN A 108 -11.98 0.61 1.48
CA ASN A 108 -13.35 0.94 1.12
C ASN A 108 -14.35 -0.11 1.62
N LEU A 109 -14.00 -1.40 1.59
CA LEU A 109 -14.85 -2.46 2.09
C LEU A 109 -15.00 -2.38 3.62
N VAL A 110 -13.94 -2.05 4.36
CA VAL A 110 -14.03 -1.83 5.81
C VAL A 110 -14.92 -0.64 6.14
N ASP A 111 -14.80 0.46 5.38
CA ASP A 111 -15.66 1.63 5.54
C ASP A 111 -17.15 1.27 5.33
N LEU A 112 -17.44 0.58 4.23
CA LEU A 112 -18.79 0.10 3.91
C LEU A 112 -19.33 -0.87 4.96
N LEU A 113 -18.51 -1.77 5.51
CA LEU A 113 -18.96 -2.75 6.51
C LEU A 113 -19.21 -2.13 7.89
N LEU A 114 -18.42 -1.13 8.30
CA LEU A 114 -18.52 -0.54 9.64
C LEU A 114 -19.52 0.61 9.71
N ILE A 115 -19.66 1.38 8.63
CA ILE A 115 -20.48 2.60 8.60
C ILE A 115 -21.73 2.41 7.75
N GLY A 116 -21.64 1.66 6.65
CA GLY A 116 -22.73 1.49 5.69
C GLY A 116 -22.84 2.60 4.64
N GLU A 117 -22.04 3.67 4.78
CA GLU A 117 -21.96 4.82 3.89
C GLU A 117 -20.49 5.18 3.67
N ALA A 118 -20.16 5.90 2.58
CA ALA A 118 -18.83 6.45 2.36
C ALA A 118 -18.64 7.73 3.20
N LYS A 119 -18.28 7.57 4.48
CA LYS A 119 -18.09 8.67 5.43
C LYS A 119 -16.90 8.40 6.33
N LEU A 120 -16.04 9.40 6.50
CA LEU A 120 -14.89 9.24 7.39
C LEU A 120 -15.27 9.50 8.84
N VAL A 121 -15.28 8.42 9.62
CA VAL A 121 -15.48 8.48 11.07
C VAL A 121 -14.14 8.26 11.78
N TRP A 122 -13.82 9.14 12.72
CA TRP A 122 -12.51 9.18 13.39
C TRP A 122 -12.03 7.84 13.96
N TRP A 123 -12.93 7.03 14.53
CA TRP A 123 -12.56 5.73 15.11
C TRP A 123 -12.42 4.61 14.06
N VAL A 124 -13.01 4.77 12.87
CA VAL A 124 -12.94 3.79 11.77
C VAL A 124 -11.65 3.95 10.98
N ILE A 125 -11.18 5.19 10.80
CA ILE A 125 -9.92 5.53 10.10
C ILE A 125 -8.74 4.62 10.50
N PRO A 126 -8.38 4.47 11.80
CA PRO A 126 -7.25 3.61 12.16
C PRO A 126 -7.49 2.14 11.82
N ILE A 127 -8.72 1.63 11.89
CA ILE A 127 -9.05 0.24 11.56
C ILE A 127 -8.91 0.02 10.06
N MET A 128 -9.50 0.91 9.25
CA MET A 128 -9.40 0.91 7.80
C MET A 128 -7.95 0.94 7.34
N LEU A 129 -7.14 1.85 7.87
CA LEU A 129 -5.71 1.95 7.54
C LEU A 129 -4.92 0.69 7.91
N LEU A 130 -5.21 0.07 9.05
CA LEU A 130 -4.57 -1.18 9.45
C LEU A 130 -4.92 -2.33 8.49
N VAL A 131 -6.19 -2.47 8.12
CA VAL A 131 -6.60 -3.50 7.16
C VAL A 131 -5.98 -3.22 5.79
N GLY A 132 -6.03 -1.97 5.33
CA GLY A 132 -5.36 -1.53 4.09
C GLY A 132 -3.86 -1.82 4.10
N PHE A 133 -3.20 -1.72 5.24
CA PHE A 133 -1.78 -2.07 5.37
C PHE A 133 -1.53 -3.58 5.35
N PHE A 134 -2.32 -4.37 6.07
CA PHE A 134 -2.10 -5.81 6.19
C PHE A 134 -2.51 -6.59 4.93
N THR A 135 -3.50 -6.13 4.15
CA THR A 135 -3.92 -6.83 2.93
C THR A 135 -2.80 -7.00 1.89
N PRO A 136 -2.09 -5.96 1.45
CA PRO A 136 -1.06 -6.06 0.42
C PRO A 136 0.30 -6.54 0.96
N LEU A 137 0.53 -6.51 2.28
CA LEU A 137 1.82 -6.81 2.88
C LEU A 137 2.34 -8.23 2.53
N PRO A 138 1.54 -9.31 2.62
CA PRO A 138 1.98 -10.66 2.21
C PRO A 138 2.34 -10.74 0.73
N TYR A 139 1.57 -10.06 -0.13
CA TYR A 139 1.84 -10.02 -1.56
C TYR A 139 3.14 -9.27 -1.86
N ASN A 140 3.34 -8.11 -1.25
CA ASN A 140 4.57 -7.31 -1.38
C ASN A 140 5.80 -8.08 -0.89
N TYR A 141 5.69 -8.79 0.24
CA TYR A 141 6.76 -9.63 0.78
C TYR A 141 7.11 -10.80 -0.16
N TRP A 142 6.10 -11.55 -0.63
CA TRP A 142 6.31 -12.67 -1.56
C TRP A 142 6.96 -12.22 -2.87
N ARG A 143 6.51 -11.08 -3.43
CA ARG A 143 7.05 -10.50 -4.65
C ARG A 143 8.52 -10.12 -4.50
N LEU A 144 8.88 -9.49 -3.38
CA LEU A 144 10.27 -9.16 -3.05
C LEU A 144 11.14 -10.40 -2.91
N LYS A 145 10.65 -11.44 -2.23
CA LYS A 145 11.39 -12.70 -2.05
C LYS A 145 11.63 -13.44 -3.38
N LYS A 146 10.67 -13.37 -4.31
CA LYS A 146 10.74 -14.09 -5.60
C LYS A 146 11.52 -13.34 -6.69
N TYR A 147 11.32 -12.03 -6.79
CA TYR A 147 11.85 -11.24 -7.91
C TYR A 147 12.96 -10.26 -7.49
N ASN A 148 13.19 -10.05 -6.19
CA ASN A 148 14.17 -9.12 -5.64
C ASN A 148 14.04 -7.67 -6.16
N VAL A 149 12.83 -7.28 -6.58
CA VAL A 149 12.53 -5.95 -7.13
C VAL A 149 11.75 -5.14 -6.10
N SER A 150 12.27 -3.96 -5.74
CA SER A 150 11.71 -3.07 -4.72
C SER A 150 11.58 -1.65 -5.25
N CYS A 151 10.52 -0.93 -4.86
CA CYS A 151 10.35 0.49 -5.18
C CYS A 151 11.32 1.38 -4.37
N HIS A 152 11.60 1.07 -3.10
CA HIS A 152 12.50 1.86 -2.24
C HIS A 152 13.50 0.98 -1.49
#